data_AF-A0A7G5DSA7-F1
#
_entry.id   AF-A0A7G5DSA7-F1
#
_cell.length_a   1.000
_cell.length_b   1.000
_cell.length_c   1.000
_cell.angle_alpha   90.00
_cell.angle_beta   90.00
_cell.angle_gamma   90.00
#
_symmetry.space_group_name_H-M   'P 1'
#
loop_
_entity.id
_entity.type
_entity.pdbx_description
1 polymer ?
#
loop_
_entity_poly.entity_id
_entity_poly.type
_entity_poly.pdbx_seq_one_letter_code
_entity_poly.pdbx_strand_id
1 'polypeptide(L)'
;MGNIIDMASFEHLRRSNADDRYTCPKTNITFPHIYKVLVPDGDLVDDVPVFIGTYSTEYRLKEPSSLEQLPGFPPLTATKISTLDATDEIYLDVIHFTNKDRALGFRQACGHLGIEPEHVRSFKNERGLFLLLRRNDAPKKVGHIIYRSSDVQFIHGLGAEMECEYVAAFNIEGNIIPLQSIEVGEEE
;
A
#
# COMPACT_ATOMS: atom_id res chain seq x y z
N MET A 1 15.25 2.04 -16.36
CA MET A 1 14.73 1.21 -15.26
C MET A 1 15.69 1.36 -14.10
N GLY A 2 15.18 1.74 -12.92
CA GLY A 2 16.00 1.72 -11.71
C GLY A 2 16.32 0.28 -11.31
N ASN A 3 17.36 0.08 -10.51
CA ASN A 3 17.67 -1.25 -9.98
C ASN A 3 16.69 -1.58 -8.86
N ILE A 4 15.93 -2.67 -9.01
CA ILE A 4 15.04 -3.18 -7.96
C ILE A 4 15.85 -4.09 -7.04
N ILE A 5 15.79 -3.81 -5.75
CA ILE A 5 16.42 -4.57 -4.67
C ILE A 5 15.30 -5.23 -3.87
N ASP A 6 15.24 -6.55 -3.96
CA ASP A 6 14.30 -7.37 -3.21
C ASP A 6 14.72 -7.50 -1.75
N MET A 7 13.87 -7.05 -0.84
CA MET A 7 14.12 -7.01 0.59
C MET A 7 13.98 -8.35 1.29
N ALA A 8 13.39 -9.38 0.66
CA ALA A 8 13.36 -10.72 1.22
C ALA A 8 14.77 -11.27 1.48
N SER A 9 15.73 -10.92 0.61
CA SER A 9 17.15 -11.30 0.77
C SER A 9 17.84 -10.64 1.97
N PHE A 10 17.22 -9.63 2.58
CA PHE A 10 17.76 -8.84 3.68
C PHE A 10 16.97 -9.04 4.98
N GLU A 11 16.18 -10.11 5.09
CA GLU A 11 15.35 -10.39 6.27
C GLU A 11 16.17 -10.40 7.58
N HIS A 12 17.41 -10.86 7.53
CA HIS A 12 18.37 -10.85 8.64
C HIS A 12 18.68 -9.44 9.20
N LEU A 13 18.42 -8.37 8.44
CA LEU A 13 18.60 -6.98 8.87
C LEU A 13 17.34 -6.39 9.54
N ARG A 14 16.23 -7.15 9.57
CA ARG A 14 14.97 -6.68 10.12
C ARG A 14 15.07 -6.53 11.63
N ARG A 15 14.64 -5.37 12.14
CA ARG A 15 14.49 -5.13 13.57
C ARG A 15 13.11 -5.60 14.03
N SER A 16 13.02 -6.05 15.28
CA SER A 16 11.73 -6.31 15.94
C SER A 16 10.92 -5.01 15.98
N ASN A 17 9.93 -4.88 15.11
CA ASN A 17 9.05 -3.72 15.10
C ASN A 17 7.91 -3.97 16.09
N ALA A 18 8.03 -3.41 17.29
CA ALA A 18 7.04 -3.53 18.36
C ALA A 18 5.68 -2.85 18.07
N ASP A 19 5.48 -2.32 16.85
CA ASP A 19 4.38 -1.43 16.49
C ASP A 19 3.73 -1.84 15.15
N ASP A 20 3.90 -3.10 14.72
CA ASP A 20 3.29 -3.72 13.52
C ASP A 20 3.49 -2.98 12.18
N ARG A 21 4.28 -1.90 12.15
CA ARG A 21 4.63 -1.15 10.95
C ARG A 21 5.83 -1.77 10.27
N TYR A 22 5.86 -1.72 8.95
CA TYR A 22 7.06 -2.06 8.20
C TYR A 22 8.04 -0.86 8.20
N THR A 23 9.32 -1.12 8.47
CA THR A 23 10.40 -0.15 8.28
C THR A 23 11.40 -0.74 7.31
N CYS A 24 11.64 -0.07 6.19
CA CYS A 24 12.65 -0.50 5.23
C CYS A 24 14.05 -0.36 5.87
N PRO A 25 14.83 -1.45 6.02
CA PRO A 25 16.13 -1.38 6.68
C PRO A 25 17.19 -0.63 5.87
N LYS A 26 16.97 -0.42 4.56
CA LYS A 26 17.92 0.28 3.68
C LYS A 26 17.70 1.79 3.66
N THR A 27 16.44 2.23 3.60
CA THR A 27 16.08 3.66 3.55
C THR A 27 15.69 4.22 4.92
N ASN A 28 15.52 3.37 5.93
CA ASN A 28 15.02 3.71 7.27
C ASN A 28 13.63 4.37 7.27
N ILE A 29 12.86 4.22 6.18
CA ILE A 29 11.49 4.71 6.07
C ILE A 29 10.55 3.75 6.79
N THR A 30 9.82 4.26 7.78
CA THR A 30 8.75 3.56 8.47
C THR A 30 7.43 3.90 7.79
N PHE A 31 6.79 2.90 7.22
CA PHE A 31 5.50 3.04 6.55
C PHE A 31 4.37 3.26 7.57
N PRO A 32 3.35 4.07 7.25
CA PRO A 32 2.19 4.25 8.12
C PRO A 32 1.41 2.94 8.30
N HIS A 33 0.60 2.86 9.35
CA HIS A 33 -0.35 1.76 9.49
C HIS A 33 -1.35 1.76 8.33
N ILE A 34 -1.77 0.56 7.95
CA ILE A 34 -2.87 0.35 7.03
C ILE A 34 -4.11 0.05 7.86
N TYR A 35 -5.21 0.70 7.53
CA TYR A 35 -6.51 0.50 8.13
C TYR A 35 -7.43 -0.15 7.10
N LYS A 36 -7.99 -1.32 7.43
CA LYS A 36 -9.16 -1.90 6.75
C LYS A 36 -10.40 -1.26 7.35
N VAL A 37 -11.12 -0.50 6.55
CA VAL A 37 -12.29 0.28 6.97
C VAL A 37 -13.54 -0.30 6.32
N LEU A 38 -14.48 -0.74 7.15
CA LEU A 38 -15.82 -1.11 6.70
C LEU A 38 -16.68 0.16 6.61
N VAL A 39 -17.12 0.48 5.40
CA VAL A 39 -17.92 1.66 5.08
C VAL A 39 -19.35 1.20 4.81
N PRO A 40 -20.36 1.70 5.54
CA PRO A 40 -21.75 1.37 5.27
C PRO A 40 -22.18 1.98 3.93
N ASP A 41 -22.74 1.15 3.05
CA ASP A 41 -23.18 1.60 1.73
C ASP A 41 -24.52 2.32 1.85
N GLY A 42 -24.66 3.40 1.07
CA GLY A 42 -25.87 4.20 1.02
C GLY A 42 -26.42 4.30 -0.40
N ASP A 43 -27.73 4.44 -0.49
CA ASP A 43 -28.43 4.82 -1.72
C ASP A 43 -29.30 6.04 -1.46
N LEU A 44 -29.69 6.75 -2.52
CA LEU A 44 -30.56 7.92 -2.43
C LEU A 44 -32.03 7.48 -2.54
N VAL A 45 -32.78 7.69 -1.47
CA VAL A 45 -34.24 7.56 -1.47
C VAL A 45 -34.81 8.95 -1.23
N ASP A 46 -35.53 9.49 -2.22
CA ASP A 46 -36.06 10.85 -2.21
C ASP A 46 -34.99 11.92 -1.88
N ASP A 47 -33.82 11.82 -2.54
CA ASP A 47 -32.64 12.67 -2.32
C ASP A 47 -32.01 12.61 -0.91
N VAL A 48 -32.45 11.66 -0.07
CA VAL A 48 -31.87 11.42 1.26
C VAL A 48 -31.01 10.15 1.21
N PRO A 49 -29.74 10.19 1.67
CA PRO A 49 -28.92 8.99 1.77
C PRO A 49 -29.49 8.07 2.85
N VAL A 50 -29.74 6.81 2.48
CA VAL A 50 -30.24 5.78 3.37
C VAL A 50 -29.30 4.58 3.32
N PHE A 51 -28.97 4.03 4.49
CA PHE A 51 -28.18 2.81 4.60
C PHE A 51 -28.96 1.61 4.03
N ILE A 52 -28.35 0.87 3.10
CA ILE A 52 -29.01 -0.24 2.39
C ILE A 52 -28.75 -1.63 2.99
N GLY A 53 -28.09 -1.70 4.15
CA GLY A 53 -27.80 -2.97 4.82
C GLY A 53 -26.51 -3.66 4.37
N THR A 54 -25.72 -3.05 3.48
CA THR A 54 -24.45 -3.61 2.99
C THR A 54 -23.26 -2.74 3.37
N TYR A 55 -22.07 -3.34 3.33
CA TYR A 55 -20.82 -2.65 3.61
C TYR A 55 -19.83 -2.87 2.48
N SER A 56 -19.10 -1.82 2.13
CA SER A 56 -17.91 -1.88 1.29
C SER A 56 -16.64 -1.82 2.14
N THR A 57 -15.55 -2.35 1.60
CA THR A 57 -14.24 -2.34 2.24
C THR A 57 -13.35 -1.29 1.58
N GLU A 58 -12.83 -0.36 2.37
CA GLU A 58 -11.79 0.56 1.98
C GLU A 58 -10.47 0.27 2.73
N TYR A 59 -9.35 0.59 2.08
CA TYR A 59 -8.03 0.56 2.72
C TYR A 59 -7.47 1.97 2.79
N ARG A 60 -6.97 2.36 3.96
CA ARG A 60 -6.50 3.75 4.21
C ARG A 60 -5.18 3.75 4.97
N LEU A 61 -4.40 4.81 4.78
CA LEU A 61 -3.16 5.08 5.53
C LEU A 61 -3.36 6.01 6.73
N LYS A 62 -4.62 6.35 7.03
CA LYS A 62 -5.05 7.18 8.15
C LYS A 62 -6.33 6.60 8.70
N GLU A 63 -6.43 6.57 10.02
CA GLU A 63 -7.66 6.19 10.71
C GLU A 63 -8.80 7.15 10.34
N PRO A 64 -10.01 6.66 10.03
CA PRO A 64 -11.15 7.51 9.75
C PRO A 64 -11.49 8.35 10.98
N SER A 65 -11.81 9.61 10.75
CA SER A 65 -12.27 10.51 11.81
C SER A 65 -13.76 10.32 12.10
N SER A 66 -14.19 10.61 13.32
CA SER A 66 -15.61 10.61 13.68
C SER A 66 -16.45 11.61 12.88
N LEU A 67 -15.81 12.63 12.30
CA LEU A 67 -16.45 13.64 11.44
C LEU A 67 -16.88 13.08 10.08
N GLU A 68 -16.38 11.90 9.68
CA GLU A 68 -16.75 11.23 8.44
C GLU A 68 -18.04 10.39 8.57
N GLN A 69 -18.64 10.34 9.77
CA GLN A 69 -19.86 9.58 10.01
C GLN A 69 -21.07 10.32 9.43
N LEU A 70 -21.82 9.61 8.58
CA LEU A 70 -23.11 10.10 8.09
C LEU A 70 -24.20 9.90 9.16
N PRO A 71 -24.98 10.93 9.51
CA PRO A 71 -26.11 10.78 10.43
C PRO A 71 -27.06 9.68 9.95
N GLY A 72 -27.46 8.79 10.86
CA GLY A 72 -28.37 7.67 10.55
C GLY A 72 -27.70 6.44 9.93
N PHE A 73 -26.40 6.50 9.61
CA PHE A 73 -25.63 5.34 9.18
C PHE A 73 -24.95 4.66 10.38
N PRO A 74 -24.70 3.34 10.31
CA PRO A 74 -23.81 2.66 11.25
C PRO A 74 -22.42 3.32 11.29
N PRO A 75 -21.70 3.25 12.42
CA PRO A 75 -20.36 3.81 12.51
C PRO A 75 -19.37 3.07 11.60
N LEU A 76 -18.42 3.82 11.04
CA LEU A 76 -17.25 3.27 10.35
C LEU A 76 -16.45 2.39 11.32
N THR A 77 -16.10 1.17 10.90
CA THR A 77 -15.24 0.28 11.68
C THR A 77 -13.87 0.24 11.03
N ALA A 78 -12.82 0.64 11.75
CA ALA A 78 -11.45 0.63 11.26
C ALA A 78 -10.60 -0.36 12.04
N THR A 79 -9.95 -1.27 11.32
CA THR A 79 -9.04 -2.27 11.90
C THR A 79 -7.64 -2.04 11.36
N LYS A 80 -6.64 -1.92 12.24
CA LYS A 80 -5.24 -1.92 11.83
C LYS A 80 -4.87 -3.29 11.29
N ILE A 81 -4.25 -3.34 10.11
CA ILE A 81 -3.83 -4.59 9.48
C ILE A 81 -2.35 -4.54 9.13
N SER A 82 -1.72 -5.71 9.23
CA SER A 82 -0.37 -6.00 8.71
C SER A 82 -0.39 -7.08 7.63
N THR A 83 -1.53 -7.74 7.42
CA THR A 83 -1.80 -8.76 6.41
C THR A 83 -3.20 -8.58 5.82
N LEU A 84 -3.44 -9.15 4.65
CA LEU A 84 -4.78 -9.23 4.05
C LEU A 84 -5.50 -10.49 4.49
N ASP A 85 -6.83 -10.49 4.42
CA ASP A 85 -7.61 -11.70 4.68
C ASP A 85 -7.44 -12.69 3.52
N ALA A 86 -7.50 -13.99 3.81
CA ALA A 86 -7.35 -15.04 2.79
C ALA A 86 -8.43 -14.98 1.70
N THR A 87 -9.56 -14.33 1.96
CA THR A 87 -10.67 -14.13 1.01
C THR A 87 -10.55 -12.83 0.21
N ASP A 88 -9.58 -11.97 0.52
CA ASP A 88 -9.39 -10.71 -0.19
C ASP A 88 -8.75 -11.00 -1.57
N GLU A 89 -9.53 -10.90 -2.66
CA GLU A 89 -9.05 -11.06 -4.04
C GLU A 89 -8.29 -9.82 -4.57
N ILE A 90 -7.44 -9.24 -3.72
CA ILE A 90 -6.70 -8.02 -4.00
C ILE A 90 -5.28 -8.11 -3.48
N TYR A 91 -4.46 -7.14 -3.86
CA TYR A 91 -3.19 -6.84 -3.21
C TYR A 91 -3.07 -5.33 -2.97
N LEU A 92 -2.23 -4.96 -2.02
CA LEU A 92 -1.96 -3.56 -1.70
C LEU A 92 -0.54 -3.20 -2.12
N ASP A 93 -0.39 -2.07 -2.81
CA ASP A 93 0.92 -1.48 -3.11
C ASP A 93 1.06 -0.16 -2.35
N VAL A 94 2.05 -0.08 -1.47
CA VAL A 94 2.30 1.06 -0.57
C VAL A 94 3.63 1.68 -0.93
N ILE A 95 3.58 2.89 -1.50
CA ILE A 95 4.71 3.51 -2.18
C ILE A 95 5.10 4.79 -1.46
N HIS A 96 6.37 4.92 -1.11
CA HIS A 96 6.94 6.12 -0.52
C HIS A 96 7.62 7.00 -1.58
N PHE A 97 7.36 8.29 -1.50
CA PHE A 97 7.98 9.34 -2.29
C PHE A 97 8.55 10.42 -1.38
N THR A 98 9.83 10.76 -1.57
CA THR A 98 10.47 11.91 -0.93
C THR A 98 10.04 13.24 -1.57
N ASN A 99 9.68 13.22 -2.85
CA ASN A 99 9.31 14.39 -3.65
C ASN A 99 7.80 14.38 -3.98
N LYS A 100 7.11 15.49 -3.66
CA LYS A 100 5.66 15.65 -3.88
C LYS A 100 5.28 15.64 -5.37
N ASP A 101 6.07 16.25 -6.24
CA ASP A 101 5.80 16.33 -7.68
C ASP A 101 5.91 14.96 -8.34
N ARG A 102 6.91 14.17 -7.94
CA ARG A 102 7.02 12.76 -8.37
C ARG A 102 5.79 11.96 -7.97
N ALA A 103 5.31 12.14 -6.75
CA ALA A 103 4.14 11.43 -6.26
C ALA A 103 2.85 11.88 -6.96
N LEU A 104 2.72 13.17 -7.29
CA LEU A 104 1.60 13.69 -8.08
C LEU A 104 1.63 13.15 -9.51
N GLY A 105 2.79 13.17 -10.17
CA GLY A 105 2.97 12.61 -11.51
C GLY A 105 2.66 11.11 -11.54
N PHE A 106 3.09 10.37 -10.52
CA PHE A 106 2.74 8.95 -10.36
C PHE A 106 1.23 8.74 -10.21
N ARG A 107 0.57 9.55 -9.36
CA ARG A 107 -0.89 9.48 -9.18
C ARG A 107 -1.65 9.77 -10.48
N GLN A 108 -1.19 10.73 -11.27
CA GLN A 108 -1.77 11.03 -12.58
C GLN A 108 -1.54 9.87 -13.56
N ALA A 109 -0.35 9.27 -13.55
CA ALA A 109 -0.02 8.12 -14.40
C ALA A 109 -0.83 6.86 -14.06
N CYS A 110 -1.28 6.70 -12.81
CA CYS A 110 -2.16 5.59 -12.41
C CYS A 110 -3.46 5.55 -13.23
N GLY A 111 -3.96 6.69 -13.70
CA GLY A 111 -5.13 6.75 -14.58
C GLY A 111 -4.91 5.97 -15.88
N HIS A 112 -3.68 5.92 -16.41
CA HIS A 112 -3.34 5.11 -17.58
C HIS A 112 -3.37 3.60 -17.32
N LEU A 113 -3.34 3.20 -16.04
CA LEU A 113 -3.48 1.81 -15.59
C LEU A 113 -4.93 1.46 -15.23
N GLY A 114 -5.89 2.34 -15.54
CA GLY A 114 -7.30 2.16 -15.17
C GLY A 114 -7.57 2.36 -13.67
N ILE A 115 -6.60 2.89 -12.93
CA ILE A 115 -6.76 3.22 -11.51
C ILE A 115 -7.08 4.71 -11.43
N GLU A 116 -8.37 5.03 -11.23
CA GLU A 116 -8.78 6.42 -11.07
C GLU A 116 -8.00 7.10 -9.94
N PRO A 117 -7.48 8.33 -10.15
CA PRO A 117 -6.67 9.03 -9.16
C PRO A 117 -7.33 9.16 -7.78
N GLU A 118 -8.65 9.16 -7.70
CA GLU A 118 -9.41 9.20 -6.44
C GLU A 118 -9.30 7.92 -5.61
N HIS A 119 -9.06 6.78 -6.26
CA HIS A 119 -8.83 5.49 -5.61
C HIS A 119 -7.38 5.35 -5.09
N VAL A 120 -6.49 6.27 -5.45
CA VAL A 120 -5.15 6.39 -4.87
C VAL A 120 -5.24 7.15 -3.55
N ARG A 121 -5.20 6.43 -2.43
CA ARG A 121 -5.18 7.05 -1.10
C ARG A 121 -3.77 7.58 -0.82
N SER A 122 -3.67 8.80 -0.29
CA SER A 122 -2.38 9.41 0.04
C SER A 122 -2.31 9.83 1.50
N PHE A 123 -1.11 9.77 2.06
CA PHE A 123 -0.79 10.22 3.42
C PHE A 123 0.54 10.95 3.41
N LYS A 124 0.62 12.13 4.05
CA LYS A 124 1.84 12.93 4.12
C LYS A 124 2.28 13.06 5.57
N ASN A 125 3.57 12.88 5.81
CA ASN A 125 4.21 13.25 7.06
C ASN A 125 5.59 13.89 6.79
N GLU A 126 6.39 14.05 7.85
CA GLU A 126 7.74 14.63 7.80
C GLU A 126 8.73 13.81 6.94
N ARG A 127 8.49 12.51 6.77
CA ARG A 127 9.33 11.61 5.96
C ARG A 127 8.96 11.59 4.48
N GLY A 128 7.87 12.25 4.08
CA GLY A 128 7.47 12.35 2.66
C GLY A 128 5.98 12.06 2.43
N LEU A 129 5.66 11.68 1.19
CA LEU A 129 4.33 11.26 0.78
C LEU A 129 4.27 9.74 0.61
N PHE A 130 3.21 9.14 1.11
CA PHE A 130 2.90 7.73 0.95
C PHE A 130 1.64 7.60 0.12
N LEU A 131 1.66 6.71 -0.87
CA LEU A 131 0.51 6.33 -1.67
C LEU A 131 0.13 4.89 -1.35
N LEU A 132 -1.17 4.61 -1.33
CA LEU A 132 -1.73 3.27 -1.20
C LEU A 132 -2.61 3.00 -2.41
N LEU A 133 -2.32 1.91 -3.09
CA LEU A 133 -3.09 1.38 -4.21
C LEU A 133 -3.73 0.07 -3.79
N ARG A 134 -5.05 -0.04 -3.95
CA ARG A 134 -5.77 -1.31 -3.93
C ARG A 134 -5.84 -1.83 -5.36
N ARG A 135 -5.33 -3.02 -5.59
CA ARG A 135 -5.16 -3.59 -6.94
C ARG A 135 -5.65 -5.03 -7.00
N ASN A 136 -6.14 -5.42 -8.17
CA ASN A 136 -6.59 -6.77 -8.49
C ASN A 136 -6.21 -7.18 -9.92
N ASP A 137 -5.34 -6.39 -10.56
CA ASP A 137 -4.93 -6.56 -11.95
C ASP A 137 -3.79 -7.59 -12.12
N ALA A 138 -3.25 -8.12 -11.02
CA ALA A 138 -2.20 -9.13 -11.01
C ALA A 138 -2.57 -10.30 -10.06
N PRO A 139 -3.19 -11.38 -10.58
CA PRO A 139 -3.68 -12.50 -9.76
C PRO A 139 -2.63 -13.13 -8.85
N LYS A 140 -1.37 -13.29 -9.31
CA LYS A 140 -0.28 -13.86 -8.49
C LYS A 140 0.10 -12.99 -7.28
N LYS A 141 -0.23 -11.70 -7.31
CA LYS A 141 0.05 -10.77 -6.22
C LYS A 141 -1.09 -10.75 -5.19
N VAL A 142 -2.24 -11.34 -5.48
CA VAL A 142 -3.39 -11.39 -4.55
C VAL A 142 -2.97 -11.95 -3.19
N GLY A 143 -3.51 -11.36 -2.12
CA GLY A 143 -3.17 -11.70 -0.74
C GLY A 143 -1.88 -11.05 -0.24
N HIS A 144 -1.22 -10.21 -1.04
CA HIS A 144 0.04 -9.57 -0.66
C HIS A 144 -0.07 -8.08 -0.34
N ILE A 145 0.77 -7.62 0.57
CA ILE A 145 1.06 -6.21 0.80
C ILE A 145 2.49 -5.95 0.35
N ILE A 146 2.66 -5.05 -0.60
CA ILE A 146 3.95 -4.71 -1.20
C ILE A 146 4.33 -3.30 -0.79
N TYR A 147 5.50 -3.13 -0.19
CA TYR A 147 6.04 -1.84 0.22
C TYR A 147 7.20 -1.45 -0.69
N ARG A 148 7.18 -0.21 -1.18
CA ARG A 148 8.18 0.34 -2.09
C ARG A 148 8.75 1.64 -1.54
N SER A 149 10.07 1.75 -1.49
CA SER A 149 10.79 2.99 -1.19
C SER A 149 12.02 3.09 -2.07
N SER A 150 12.44 4.30 -2.43
CA SER A 150 13.64 4.48 -3.25
C SER A 150 14.68 5.32 -2.52
N ASP A 151 15.96 5.05 -2.83
CA ASP A 151 17.09 5.86 -2.37
C ASP A 151 18.25 5.77 -3.35
N VAL A 152 19.17 6.72 -3.27
CA VAL A 152 20.39 6.71 -4.07
C VAL A 152 21.44 5.86 -3.37
N GLN A 153 22.01 4.90 -4.10
CA GLN A 153 23.08 4.04 -3.59
C GLN A 153 24.32 4.16 -4.47
N PHE A 154 25.49 4.30 -3.84
CA PHE A 154 26.76 4.16 -4.53
C PHE A 154 27.07 2.69 -4.80
N ILE A 155 27.23 2.33 -6.08
CA ILE A 155 27.55 0.98 -6.51
C ILE A 155 29.06 0.91 -6.82
N HIS A 156 29.83 0.32 -5.91
CA HIS A 156 31.30 0.24 -6.03
C HIS A 156 31.77 -0.38 -7.36
N GLY A 157 31.09 -1.41 -7.85
CA GLY A 157 31.43 -2.05 -9.13
C GLY A 157 31.25 -1.15 -10.35
N LEU A 158 30.47 -0.07 -10.22
CA LEU A 158 30.21 0.92 -11.28
C LEU A 158 30.91 2.26 -11.02
N GLY A 159 31.45 2.47 -9.81
CA GLY A 159 32.05 3.74 -9.42
C GLY A 159 31.07 4.92 -9.45
N ALA A 160 29.76 4.67 -9.33
CA ALA A 160 28.72 5.67 -9.54
C ALA A 160 27.54 5.52 -8.55
N GLU A 161 26.86 6.63 -8.31
CA GLU A 161 25.59 6.67 -7.59
C GLU A 161 24.42 6.33 -8.53
N MET A 162 23.48 5.53 -8.05
CA MET A 162 22.30 5.11 -8.81
C MET A 162 21.05 5.14 -7.95
N GLU A 163 19.94 5.55 -8.55
CA GLU A 163 18.62 5.44 -7.93
C GLU A 163 18.20 3.96 -7.91
N CYS A 164 17.95 3.44 -6.70
CA CYS A 164 17.53 2.07 -6.46
C CYS A 164 16.14 2.06 -5.80
N GLU A 165 15.32 1.10 -6.18
CA GLU A 165 14.02 0.84 -5.56
C GLU A 165 14.16 -0.38 -4.64
N TYR A 166 13.73 -0.23 -3.39
CA TYR A 166 13.74 -1.28 -2.38
C TYR A 166 12.31 -1.77 -2.16
N VAL A 167 12.07 -3.05 -2.40
CA VAL A 167 10.73 -3.65 -2.40
C VAL A 167 10.62 -4.78 -1.39
N ALA A 168 9.60 -4.76 -0.55
CA ALA A 168 9.26 -5.86 0.37
C ALA A 168 7.83 -6.33 0.15
N ALA A 169 7.63 -7.62 -0.11
CA ALA A 169 6.32 -8.23 -0.27
C ALA A 169 5.99 -9.13 0.92
N PHE A 170 4.79 -9.00 1.47
CA PHE A 170 4.30 -9.75 2.61
C PHE A 170 3.09 -10.59 2.21
N ASN A 171 3.06 -11.87 2.59
CA ASN A 171 1.92 -12.75 2.35
C ASN A 171 0.84 -12.64 3.46
N ILE A 172 -0.23 -13.41 3.34
CA ILE A 172 -1.36 -13.44 4.31
C ILE A 172 -0.95 -13.88 5.73
N GLU A 173 0.18 -14.57 5.86
CA GLU A 173 0.73 -15.03 7.15
C GLU A 173 1.65 -13.97 7.80
N GLY A 174 1.95 -12.88 7.08
CA GLY A 174 2.88 -11.84 7.52
C GLY A 174 4.35 -12.17 7.25
N ASN A 175 4.62 -13.23 6.50
CA ASN A 175 5.96 -13.62 6.08
C ASN A 175 6.40 -12.75 4.91
N ILE A 176 7.67 -12.30 4.93
CA ILE A 176 8.26 -11.63 3.78
C ILE A 176 8.58 -12.69 2.73
N ILE A 177 8.24 -12.41 1.47
CA ILE A 177 8.47 -13.32 0.35
C ILE A 177 9.26 -12.63 -0.75
N PRO A 178 10.07 -13.37 -1.54
CA PRO A 178 10.77 -12.81 -2.68
C PRO A 178 9.78 -12.29 -3.73
N LEU A 179 10.02 -11.07 -4.23
CA LEU A 179 9.19 -10.43 -5.25
C LEU A 179 9.11 -11.30 -6.52
N GLN A 180 10.21 -11.95 -6.90
CA GLN A 180 10.25 -12.85 -8.06
C GLN A 180 9.21 -13.98 -7.98
N SER A 181 8.93 -14.48 -6.77
CA SER A 181 7.95 -15.57 -6.56
C SER A 181 6.51 -15.17 -6.90
N ILE A 182 6.22 -13.87 -6.94
CA ILE A 182 4.90 -13.30 -7.23
C ILE A 182 4.87 -12.41 -8.49
N GLU A 183 5.98 -12.32 -9.22
CA GLU A 183 6.09 -11.56 -10.47
C GLU A 183 6.34 -12.43 -11.71
N VAL A 184 7.01 -13.57 -11.57
CA VAL A 184 7.35 -14.42 -12.72
C VAL A 184 6.16 -15.32 -13.09
N GLY A 185 5.62 -15.13 -14.29
CA GLY A 185 4.84 -16.15 -14.98
C GLY A 185 5.76 -17.32 -15.28
N GLU A 186 5.28 -18.56 -15.16
CA GLU A 186 5.97 -19.65 -15.84
C GLU A 186 5.94 -19.29 -17.33
N GLU A 187 7.06 -18.77 -17.85
CA GLU A 187 7.40 -18.99 -19.25
C GLU A 187 7.73 -20.48 -19.34
N GLU A 188 6.70 -21.30 -19.61
CA GLU A 188 6.89 -22.52 -20.39
C GLU A 188 6.63 -22.20 -21.86
#